data_AF-V5YSN6-F1
#
_entry.id   AF-V5YSN6-F1
#
_cell.length_a   1.000
_cell.length_b   1.000
_cell.length_c   1.000
_cell.angle_alpha   90.00
_cell.angle_beta   90.00
_cell.angle_gamma   90.00
#
_symmetry.space_group_name_H-M   'P 1'
#
loop_
_entity.id
_entity.type
_entity.pdbx_description
1 polymer ?
#
loop_
_entity_poly.entity_id
_entity_poly.type
_entity_poly.pdbx_seq_one_letter_code
_entity_poly.pdbx_strand_id
1 'polypeptide(L)'
;SIKEPRTGEWYSRDPRSIAQKALDYLSTTGLGDTVYFGPEAEFFLFDSARFDQTANSGYYYMDSVEGRWNSGKDEKDGNLAYKPAYKQGYFPVSPTDTAQDIRTEMLLTMADCGVPIEKHHHEVATGGQNELGIKFSTLVRAADYLMTYK
;
A
#
# COMPACT_ATOMS: atom_id res chain seq x y z
N SER A 1 10.94 16.34 10.72
CA SER A 1 12.21 15.72 11.18
C SER A 1 12.43 16.03 12.64
N ILE A 2 13.14 15.16 13.34
CA ILE A 2 13.33 15.21 14.80
C ILE A 2 14.75 15.73 15.11
N LYS A 3 14.85 16.65 16.07
CA LYS A 3 16.12 17.14 16.62
C LYS A 3 16.30 16.68 18.06
N GLU A 4 17.54 16.41 18.45
CA GLU A 4 17.90 16.13 19.84
C GLU A 4 17.77 17.45 20.66
N PRO A 5 17.01 17.46 21.77
CA PRO A 5 16.64 18.71 22.44
C PRO A 5 17.78 19.40 23.21
N ARG A 6 18.86 18.70 23.56
CA ARG A 6 20.02 19.24 24.29
C ARG A 6 21.08 19.79 23.34
N THR A 7 21.32 19.12 22.21
CA THR A 7 22.37 19.50 21.26
C THR A 7 21.84 20.30 20.07
N GLY A 8 20.55 20.18 19.74
CA GLY A 8 19.96 20.76 18.53
C GLY A 8 20.31 20.01 17.25
N GLU A 9 21.08 18.93 17.34
CA GLU A 9 21.50 18.10 16.22
C GLU A 9 20.36 17.23 15.67
N TRP A 10 20.45 16.84 14.41
CA TRP A 10 19.50 15.90 13.82
C TRP A 10 19.57 14.53 14.50
N TYR A 11 18.41 14.00 14.87
CA TYR A 11 18.33 12.74 15.59
C TYR A 11 18.81 11.56 14.72
N SER A 12 19.80 10.81 15.20
CA SER A 12 20.46 9.74 14.42
C SER A 12 19.56 8.54 14.10
N ARG A 13 18.40 8.43 14.76
CA ARG A 13 17.42 7.36 14.56
C ARG A 13 16.12 7.84 13.90
N ASP A 14 16.04 9.10 13.47
CA ASP A 14 14.93 9.59 12.66
C ASP A 14 15.10 9.11 11.20
N PRO A 15 14.21 8.24 10.69
CA PRO A 15 14.31 7.72 9.32
C PRO A 15 14.37 8.82 8.26
N ARG A 16 13.65 9.93 8.46
CA ARG A 16 13.64 11.05 7.53
C ARG A 16 14.99 11.79 7.54
N SER A 17 15.61 11.92 8.71
CA SER A 17 16.96 12.52 8.82
C SER A 17 18.03 11.61 8.21
N ILE A 18 17.87 10.29 8.30
CA ILE A 18 18.76 9.32 7.63
C ILE A 18 18.63 9.43 6.10
N ALA A 19 17.40 9.55 5.59
CA ALA A 19 17.14 9.78 4.16
C ALA A 19 17.82 11.06 3.64
N GLN A 20 17.79 12.15 4.42
CA GLN A 20 18.52 13.38 4.07
C GLN A 20 20.04 13.16 4.05
N LYS A 21 20.60 12.48 5.06
CA LYS A 21 22.04 12.17 5.10
C LYS A 21 22.50 11.34 3.90
N ALA A 22 21.65 10.47 3.37
CA ALA A 22 21.96 9.71 2.15
C ALA A 22 22.08 10.62 0.92
N LEU A 23 21.22 11.63 0.79
CA LEU A 23 21.31 12.65 -0.27
C LEU A 23 22.56 13.52 -0.09
N ASP A 24 22.84 13.95 1.14
CA ASP A 24 24.04 14.74 1.44
C ASP A 24 25.31 13.97 1.05
N TYR A 25 25.38 12.69 1.42
CA TYR A 25 26.47 11.79 1.04
C TYR A 25 26.61 11.66 -0.47
N LEU A 26 25.52 11.41 -1.22
CA LEU A 26 25.58 11.32 -2.68
C LEU A 26 26.22 12.56 -3.30
N SER A 27 25.86 13.76 -2.82
CA SER A 27 26.44 15.00 -3.33
C SER A 27 27.97 15.05 -3.16
N THR A 28 28.50 14.48 -2.06
CA THR A 28 29.96 14.42 -1.82
C THR A 28 30.69 13.46 -2.75
N THR A 29 29.98 12.48 -3.33
CA THR A 29 30.59 11.49 -4.22
C THR A 29 30.82 12.02 -5.63
N GLY A 30 30.07 13.06 -6.05
CA GLY A 30 30.06 13.55 -7.43
C GLY A 30 29.42 12.60 -8.45
N LEU A 31 28.79 11.50 -8.01
CA LEU A 31 28.18 10.49 -8.89
C LEU A 31 26.79 10.89 -9.41
N GLY A 32 26.13 11.83 -8.75
CA GLY A 32 24.80 12.30 -9.12
C GLY A 32 24.35 13.47 -8.23
N ASP A 33 23.30 14.15 -8.67
CA ASP A 33 22.74 15.33 -8.00
C ASP A 33 21.38 15.06 -7.33
N THR A 34 20.55 14.22 -7.94
CA THR A 34 19.15 14.02 -7.58
C THR A 34 18.80 12.55 -7.67
N VAL A 35 18.15 12.03 -6.62
CA VAL A 35 17.63 10.65 -6.61
C VAL A 35 16.12 10.69 -6.66
N TYR A 36 15.54 10.07 -7.69
CA TYR A 36 14.11 9.90 -7.84
C TYR A 36 13.69 8.49 -7.43
N PHE A 37 12.58 8.38 -6.72
CA PHE A 37 11.93 7.13 -6.34
C PHE A 37 10.47 7.16 -6.80
N GLY A 38 10.00 6.07 -7.41
CA GLY A 38 8.60 5.81 -7.73
C GLY A 38 8.18 4.50 -7.07
N PRO A 39 7.62 4.54 -5.85
CA PRO A 39 7.17 3.33 -5.16
C PRO A 39 5.79 2.87 -5.68
N GLU A 40 5.63 1.56 -5.84
CA GLU A 40 4.37 0.89 -6.19
C GLU A 40 3.94 0.04 -4.99
N ALA A 41 3.21 0.65 -4.05
CA ALA A 41 2.87 0.03 -2.78
C ALA A 41 1.57 -0.76 -2.87
N GLU A 42 1.67 -2.01 -3.32
CA GLU A 42 0.54 -2.95 -3.31
C GLU A 42 -0.03 -3.14 -1.89
N PHE A 43 -1.34 -3.38 -1.79
CA PHE A 43 -2.04 -3.63 -0.54
C PHE A 43 -3.23 -4.59 -0.74
N PHE A 44 -3.79 -5.06 0.38
CA PHE A 44 -4.99 -5.88 0.38
C PHE A 44 -6.15 -5.15 1.05
N LEU A 45 -7.34 -5.23 0.46
CA LEU A 45 -8.61 -4.80 1.04
C LEU A 45 -9.38 -6.04 1.53
N PHE A 46 -9.31 -6.29 2.84
CA PHE A 46 -10.00 -7.40 3.49
C PHE A 46 -11.26 -6.95 4.21
N ASP A 47 -12.25 -7.84 4.28
CA ASP A 47 -13.49 -7.62 5.04
C ASP A 47 -13.35 -8.04 6.51
N SER A 48 -12.44 -8.97 6.81
CA SER A 48 -12.21 -9.47 8.17
C SER A 48 -10.77 -9.91 8.36
N ALA A 49 -10.21 -9.55 9.52
CA ALA A 49 -8.94 -10.05 10.03
C ALA A 49 -9.15 -10.55 11.47
N ARG A 50 -8.88 -11.84 11.73
CA ARG A 50 -8.98 -12.44 13.07
C ARG A 50 -7.68 -13.13 13.40
N PHE A 51 -7.11 -12.88 14.57
CA PHE A 51 -5.89 -13.53 15.03
C PHE A 51 -5.87 -13.64 16.55
N ASP A 52 -5.15 -14.61 17.08
CA ASP A 52 -4.83 -14.71 18.51
C ASP A 52 -3.58 -15.56 18.71
N GLN A 53 -2.94 -15.40 19.87
CA GLN A 53 -1.79 -16.18 20.32
C GLN A 53 -1.94 -16.47 21.81
N THR A 54 -2.25 -17.71 22.16
CA THR A 54 -2.37 -18.20 23.53
C THR A 54 -1.17 -19.06 23.91
N ALA A 55 -1.12 -19.52 25.17
CA ALA A 55 -0.04 -20.39 25.65
C ALA A 55 0.09 -21.71 24.87
N ASN A 56 -1.00 -22.19 24.25
CA ASN A 56 -1.04 -23.49 23.57
C ASN A 56 -1.56 -23.41 22.11
N SER A 57 -1.83 -22.21 21.59
CA SER A 57 -2.34 -22.05 20.21
C SER A 57 -1.95 -20.70 19.61
N GLY A 58 -1.93 -20.65 18.28
CA GLY A 58 -1.87 -19.40 17.53
C GLY A 58 -2.69 -19.57 16.25
N TYR A 59 -3.40 -18.54 15.83
CA TYR A 59 -4.17 -18.56 14.59
C TYR A 59 -4.24 -17.18 13.93
N TYR A 60 -4.48 -17.18 12.63
CA TYR A 60 -4.90 -16.01 11.88
C TYR A 60 -5.88 -16.43 10.77
N TYR A 61 -6.82 -15.56 10.45
CA TYR A 61 -7.78 -15.71 9.36
C TYR A 61 -8.00 -14.34 8.72
N MET A 62 -7.71 -14.24 7.43
CA MET A 62 -8.05 -13.09 6.60
C MET A 62 -9.19 -13.52 5.69
N ASP A 63 -10.19 -12.67 5.51
CA ASP A 63 -11.33 -12.95 4.64
C ASP A 63 -11.67 -11.72 3.78
N SER A 64 -12.15 -12.00 2.57
CA SER A 64 -12.63 -11.01 1.59
C SER A 64 -13.73 -11.65 0.75
N VAL A 65 -14.71 -10.87 0.32
CA VAL A 65 -15.80 -11.28 -0.57
C VAL A 65 -15.27 -11.87 -1.88
N GLU A 66 -14.11 -11.37 -2.34
CA GLU A 66 -13.42 -11.87 -3.54
C GLU A 66 -12.57 -13.12 -3.30
N GLY A 67 -12.37 -13.51 -2.03
CA GLY A 67 -11.51 -14.63 -1.66
C GLY A 67 -11.93 -15.93 -2.33
N ARG A 68 -11.04 -16.54 -3.10
CA ARG A 68 -11.34 -17.79 -3.83
C ARG A 68 -11.82 -18.92 -2.92
N TRP A 69 -11.37 -18.95 -1.68
CA TRP A 69 -11.79 -19.90 -0.65
C TRP A 69 -13.29 -19.79 -0.30
N ASN A 70 -13.97 -18.69 -0.64
CA ASN A 70 -15.41 -18.51 -0.46
C ASN A 70 -16.25 -18.98 -1.66
N SER A 71 -15.66 -19.57 -2.70
CA SER A 71 -16.38 -19.94 -3.93
C SER A 71 -17.51 -20.96 -3.72
N GLY A 72 -17.47 -21.74 -2.63
CA GLY A 72 -18.54 -22.66 -2.23
C GLY A 72 -19.28 -22.25 -0.95
N LYS A 73 -19.08 -21.02 -0.46
CA LYS A 73 -19.71 -20.51 0.77
C LYS A 73 -21.20 -20.29 0.52
N ASP A 74 -22.04 -20.75 1.44
CA ASP A 74 -23.46 -20.39 1.49
C ASP A 74 -23.59 -19.00 2.10
N GLU A 75 -24.04 -18.03 1.30
CA GLU A 75 -24.14 -16.61 1.67
C GLU A 75 -25.61 -16.25 1.85
N LYS A 76 -25.92 -15.36 2.81
CA LYS A 76 -27.30 -15.06 3.25
C LYS A 76 -28.25 -14.70 2.09
N ASP A 77 -27.74 -13.95 1.12
CA ASP A 77 -28.51 -13.46 -0.04
C ASP A 77 -28.16 -14.23 -1.34
N GLY A 78 -27.49 -15.37 -1.20
CA GLY A 78 -26.97 -16.20 -2.28
C GLY A 78 -25.53 -15.83 -2.69
N ASN A 79 -24.73 -16.83 -3.06
CA ASN A 79 -23.37 -16.63 -3.54
C ASN A 79 -23.40 -16.24 -5.02
N LEU A 80 -23.04 -14.98 -5.31
CA LEU A 80 -23.06 -14.42 -6.67
C LEU A 80 -21.91 -14.92 -7.56
N ALA A 81 -21.07 -15.84 -7.09
CA ALA A 81 -19.85 -16.28 -7.76
C ALA A 81 -18.85 -15.12 -7.95
N TYR A 82 -18.32 -14.94 -9.17
CA TYR A 82 -17.36 -13.90 -9.56
C TYR A 82 -16.14 -13.70 -8.64
N LYS A 83 -15.74 -14.72 -7.87
CA LYS A 83 -14.54 -14.67 -7.03
C LYS A 83 -13.30 -14.98 -7.88
N PRO A 84 -12.34 -14.04 -8.04
CA PRO A 84 -11.13 -14.26 -8.83
C PRO A 84 -10.42 -15.56 -8.44
N ALA A 85 -9.92 -16.31 -9.43
CA ALA A 85 -9.06 -17.44 -9.13
C ALA A 85 -7.72 -16.98 -8.56
N TYR A 86 -6.98 -17.90 -7.94
CA TYR A 86 -5.62 -17.61 -7.50
C TYR A 86 -4.77 -17.14 -8.68
N LYS A 87 -4.13 -15.98 -8.50
CA LYS A 87 -3.30 -15.33 -9.52
C LYS A 87 -4.05 -14.88 -10.79
N GLN A 88 -5.36 -14.62 -10.69
CA GLN A 88 -6.19 -14.15 -11.80
C GLN A 88 -6.99 -12.88 -11.45
N GLY A 89 -6.50 -12.08 -10.49
CA GLY A 89 -7.10 -10.79 -10.13
C GLY A 89 -6.67 -9.63 -11.04
N TYR A 90 -5.68 -9.81 -11.93
CA TYR A 90 -5.19 -8.74 -12.81
C TYR A 90 -5.77 -8.86 -14.22
N PHE A 91 -6.59 -7.94 -14.72
CA PHE A 91 -7.44 -6.96 -14.02
C PHE A 91 -8.86 -7.08 -14.59
N PRO A 92 -9.62 -8.13 -14.22
CA PRO A 92 -10.94 -8.33 -14.77
C PRO A 92 -11.82 -7.12 -14.41
N VAL A 93 -12.76 -6.78 -15.29
CA VAL A 93 -13.76 -5.75 -14.99
C VAL A 93 -14.77 -6.26 -13.95
N SER A 94 -15.55 -5.35 -13.39
CA SER A 94 -16.72 -5.69 -12.59
C SER A 94 -17.68 -6.64 -13.37
N PRO A 95 -18.36 -7.57 -12.69
CA PRO A 95 -18.51 -7.69 -11.23
C PRO A 95 -17.41 -8.49 -10.52
N THR A 96 -16.40 -9.01 -11.23
CA THR A 96 -15.30 -9.78 -10.61
C THR A 96 -14.40 -8.90 -9.75
N ASP A 97 -14.12 -7.69 -10.23
CA ASP A 97 -13.46 -6.64 -9.45
C ASP A 97 -14.52 -5.83 -8.70
N THR A 98 -14.51 -5.99 -7.38
CA THR A 98 -15.46 -5.35 -6.45
C THR A 98 -14.92 -4.04 -5.86
N ALA A 99 -13.63 -3.74 -6.07
CA ALA A 99 -12.94 -2.64 -5.43
C ALA A 99 -12.72 -1.42 -6.36
N GLN A 100 -13.32 -1.40 -7.56
CA GLN A 100 -13.12 -0.31 -8.52
C GLN A 100 -13.54 1.07 -7.98
N ASP A 101 -14.71 1.17 -7.37
CA ASP A 101 -15.23 2.44 -6.84
C ASP A 101 -14.38 2.93 -5.65
N ILE A 102 -14.08 2.04 -4.69
CA ILE A 102 -13.28 2.39 -3.51
C ILE A 102 -11.84 2.76 -3.88
N ARG A 103 -11.22 2.10 -4.88
CA ARG A 103 -9.90 2.51 -5.38
C ARG A 103 -9.93 3.90 -6.01
N THR A 104 -11.01 4.24 -6.72
CA THR A 104 -11.19 5.59 -7.28
C THR A 104 -11.28 6.62 -6.15
N GLU A 105 -12.08 6.33 -5.11
CA GLU A 105 -12.22 7.20 -3.94
C GLU A 105 -10.90 7.39 -3.18
N MET A 106 -10.16 6.30 -2.94
CA MET A 106 -8.82 6.35 -2.33
C MET A 106 -7.87 7.24 -3.15
N LEU A 107 -7.82 7.04 -4.47
CA LEU A 107 -6.95 7.80 -5.36
C LEU A 107 -7.31 9.30 -5.37
N LEU A 108 -8.59 9.65 -5.45
CA LEU A 108 -9.03 11.05 -5.38
C LEU A 108 -8.70 11.68 -4.01
N THR A 109 -8.89 10.94 -2.92
CA THR A 109 -8.57 11.40 -1.57
C THR A 109 -7.06 11.66 -1.40
N MET A 110 -6.21 10.81 -1.98
CA MET A 110 -4.77 11.03 -1.99
C MET A 110 -4.38 12.31 -2.74
N ALA A 111 -5.08 12.63 -3.84
CA ALA A 111 -4.87 13.87 -4.58
C ALA A 111 -5.25 15.10 -3.74
N ASP A 112 -6.35 15.04 -2.98
CA ASP A 112 -6.74 16.09 -2.04
C ASP A 112 -5.70 16.29 -0.91
N CYS A 113 -5.00 15.21 -0.53
CA CYS A 113 -3.85 15.26 0.38
C CYS A 113 -2.55 15.74 -0.28
N GLY A 114 -2.57 16.11 -1.57
CA GLY A 114 -1.43 16.67 -2.30
C GLY A 114 -0.47 15.62 -2.87
N VAL A 115 -0.85 14.35 -2.92
CA VAL A 115 -0.07 13.30 -3.58
C VAL A 115 -0.35 13.33 -5.10
N PRO A 116 0.66 13.42 -5.98
CA PRO A 116 0.42 13.34 -7.42
C PRO A 116 0.06 11.92 -7.84
N ILE A 117 -1.21 11.70 -8.17
CA ILE A 117 -1.78 10.39 -8.53
C ILE A 117 -1.63 10.06 -10.02
N GLU A 118 -1.68 8.76 -10.36
CA GLU A 118 -1.58 8.29 -11.76
C GLU A 118 -2.69 7.31 -12.15
N LYS A 119 -2.67 6.08 -11.63
CA LYS A 119 -3.52 4.96 -12.04
C LYS A 119 -3.99 4.18 -10.81
N HIS A 120 -5.01 3.32 -10.96
CA HIS A 120 -5.26 2.25 -10.00
C HIS A 120 -5.70 0.98 -10.72
N HIS A 121 -5.43 -0.18 -10.13
CA HIS A 121 -5.94 -1.45 -10.62
C HIS A 121 -6.06 -2.48 -9.51
N HIS A 122 -6.90 -3.48 -9.77
CA HIS A 122 -6.84 -4.74 -9.05
C HIS A 122 -5.54 -5.47 -9.44
N GLU A 123 -4.90 -6.11 -8.48
CA GLU A 123 -3.64 -6.83 -8.65
C GLU A 123 -3.83 -8.35 -8.80
N VAL A 124 -2.75 -9.11 -8.95
CA VAL A 124 -2.78 -10.51 -9.37
C VAL A 124 -3.52 -11.46 -8.43
N ALA A 125 -3.42 -11.30 -7.11
CA ALA A 125 -3.99 -12.22 -6.13
C ALA A 125 -5.49 -12.04 -5.92
N THR A 126 -6.18 -13.14 -5.66
CA THR A 126 -7.57 -13.14 -5.15
C THR A 126 -7.63 -12.54 -3.74
N GLY A 127 -8.83 -12.13 -3.31
CA GLY A 127 -9.05 -11.60 -1.97
C GLY A 127 -8.66 -10.14 -1.83
N GLY A 128 -8.84 -9.34 -2.88
CA GLY A 128 -8.72 -7.89 -2.83
C GLY A 128 -7.29 -7.35 -2.86
N GLN A 129 -6.38 -7.89 -3.67
CA GLN A 129 -5.07 -7.23 -3.89
C GLN A 129 -5.27 -6.01 -4.81
N ASN A 130 -4.66 -4.88 -4.46
CA ASN A 130 -4.83 -3.61 -5.18
C ASN A 130 -3.51 -2.83 -5.25
N GLU A 131 -3.39 -1.97 -6.26
CA GLU A 131 -2.33 -0.98 -6.41
C GLU A 131 -2.94 0.38 -6.75
N LEU A 132 -2.46 1.44 -6.09
CA LEU A 132 -2.63 2.82 -6.53
C LEU A 132 -1.26 3.36 -6.97
N GLY A 133 -1.22 3.98 -8.15
CA GLY A 133 -0.01 4.58 -8.72
C GLY A 133 0.12 6.04 -8.30
N ILE A 134 1.32 6.42 -7.89
CA ILE A 134 1.70 7.81 -7.60
C ILE A 134 2.93 8.18 -8.43
N LYS A 135 3.03 9.44 -8.83
CA LYS A 135 4.17 9.92 -9.59
C LYS A 135 5.44 9.86 -8.76
N PHE A 136 6.53 9.44 -9.39
CA PHE A 136 7.85 9.48 -8.77
C PHE A 136 8.22 10.90 -8.29
N SER A 137 9.08 10.97 -7.28
CA SER A 137 9.57 12.23 -6.74
C SER A 137 10.97 12.06 -6.15
N THR A 138 11.61 13.16 -5.73
CA THR A 138 12.89 13.12 -5.02
C THR A 138 12.79 12.26 -3.75
N LEU A 139 13.86 11.55 -3.38
CA LEU A 139 13.90 10.52 -2.32
C LEU A 139 13.07 10.86 -1.07
N VAL A 140 13.34 12.01 -0.45
CA VAL A 140 12.67 12.43 0.79
C VAL A 140 11.18 12.73 0.56
N ARG A 141 10.83 13.31 -0.59
CA ARG A 141 9.45 13.63 -0.96
C ARG A 141 8.66 12.39 -1.35
N ALA A 142 9.26 11.46 -2.10
CA ALA A 142 8.64 10.19 -2.44
C ALA A 142 8.34 9.36 -1.18
N ALA A 143 9.23 9.38 -0.20
CA ALA A 143 8.98 8.78 1.11
C ALA A 143 7.82 9.45 1.86
N ASP A 144 7.67 10.78 1.78
CA ASP A 144 6.52 11.48 2.36
C ASP A 144 5.20 11.11 1.69
N TYR A 145 5.21 11.03 0.35
CA TYR A 145 4.02 10.60 -0.40
C TYR A 145 3.65 9.16 -0.07
N LEU A 146 4.62 8.25 0.06
CA LEU A 146 4.38 6.88 0.48
C LEU A 146 3.82 6.79 1.90
N MET A 147 4.18 7.71 2.80
CA MET A 147 3.58 7.77 4.12
C MET A 147 2.16 8.37 4.12
N THR A 148 1.84 9.24 3.16
CA THR A 148 0.49 9.80 2.97
C THR A 148 -0.44 8.81 2.26
N TYR A 149 0.13 7.96 1.41
CA TYR A 149 -0.54 6.87 0.70
C TYR A 149 -1.14 5.83 1.66
N LYS A 150 -0.44 5.53 2.75
CA LYS A 150 -0.78 4.49 3.72
C LYS A 150 -1.70 4.99 4.82
#